data_AF-A0A7S0Q1B8-F1
#
_entry.id   AF-A0A7S0Q1B8-F1
#
_cell.length_a   1.000
_cell.length_b   1.000
_cell.length_c   1.000
_cell.angle_alpha   90.00
_cell.angle_beta   90.00
_cell.angle_gamma   90.00
#
_symmetry.space_group_name_H-M   'P 1'
#
loop_
_entity.id
_entity.type
_entity.pdbx_description
1 polymer ?
#
loop_
_entity_poly.entity_id
_entity_poly.type
_entity_poly.pdbx_seq_one_letter_code
_entity_poly.pdbx_strand_id
1 'polypeptide(L)'
;AQPCPWHERKCLAPYVFYDVADGVANEVNSSWANELEAQLALRIVRLFLTEYHEHILPTDIGIIAPYNGQVRLVRQLFKDTLGPELARQIDVNSVDGFQGRAKRVIL
;
A
#
# COMPACT_ATOMS: atom_id res chain seq x y z
N ALA A 1 17.40 -17.34 -2.41
CA ALA A 1 15.99 -16.96 -2.64
C ALA A 1 15.78 -16.83 -4.14
N GLN A 2 14.69 -17.35 -4.70
CA GLN A 2 14.36 -17.08 -6.10
C GLN A 2 14.06 -15.59 -6.27
N PRO A 3 14.53 -14.95 -7.36
CA PRO A 3 14.23 -13.56 -7.64
C PRO A 3 12.73 -13.39 -7.85
N CYS A 4 12.14 -12.36 -7.25
CA CYS A 4 10.73 -12.05 -7.47
C CYS A 4 10.57 -11.45 -8.87
N PRO A 5 9.62 -11.92 -9.70
CA PRO A 5 9.51 -11.53 -11.12
C PRO A 5 9.21 -10.04 -11.31
N TRP A 6 8.61 -9.38 -10.32
CA TRP A 6 8.37 -7.94 -10.39
C TRP A 6 9.64 -7.09 -10.27
N HIS A 7 10.75 -7.61 -9.75
CA HIS A 7 12.00 -6.86 -9.61
C HIS A 7 12.62 -6.46 -10.96
N GLU A 8 12.20 -7.08 -12.07
CA GLU A 8 12.63 -6.68 -13.42
C GLU A 8 12.06 -5.32 -13.84
N ARG A 9 10.95 -4.89 -13.24
CA ARG A 9 10.39 -3.56 -13.46
C ARG A 9 11.05 -2.57 -12.52
N LYS A 10 11.66 -1.51 -13.07
CA LYS A 10 12.31 -0.46 -12.28
C LYS A 10 11.41 0.17 -11.21
N CYS A 11 10.11 0.31 -11.48
CA CYS A 11 9.15 0.83 -10.50
C CYS A 11 8.83 -0.18 -9.38
N LEU A 12 9.05 -1.48 -9.58
CA LEU A 12 8.85 -2.51 -8.55
C LEU A 12 10.18 -3.15 -8.12
N ALA A 13 11.28 -2.42 -8.29
CA ALA A 13 12.57 -2.85 -7.78
C ALA A 13 12.50 -3.04 -6.24
N PRO A 14 13.43 -3.79 -5.64
CA PRO A 14 13.40 -4.08 -4.20
C PRO A 14 13.33 -2.83 -3.29
N TYR A 15 13.80 -1.68 -3.79
CA TYR A 15 13.69 -0.40 -3.12
C TYR A 15 13.43 0.69 -4.16
N VAL A 16 12.32 1.41 -4.00
CA VAL A 16 11.89 2.49 -4.88
C VAL A 16 11.31 3.61 -4.03
N PHE A 17 11.72 4.84 -4.31
CA PHE A 17 11.08 6.03 -3.78
C PHE A 17 10.21 6.65 -4.89
N TYR A 18 8.94 6.88 -4.58
CA TYR A 18 8.00 7.53 -5.49
C TYR A 18 7.81 8.97 -5.06
N ASP A 19 8.27 9.91 -5.89
CA ASP A 19 7.98 11.33 -5.70
C ASP A 19 6.59 11.65 -6.26
N VAL A 20 5.64 11.92 -5.36
CA VAL A 20 4.26 12.28 -5.72
C VAL A 20 4.17 13.81 -5.73
N ALA A 21 4.68 14.41 -6.81
CA ALA A 21 4.93 15.86 -6.90
C ALA A 21 3.71 16.75 -6.62
N ASP A 22 2.50 16.31 -6.99
CA ASP A 22 1.25 17.06 -6.76
C ASP A 22 0.54 16.67 -5.45
N GLY A 23 1.15 15.80 -4.66
CA GLY A 23 0.58 15.28 -3.42
C GLY A 23 0.59 16.32 -2.31
N VAL A 24 -0.60 16.76 -1.90
CA VAL A 24 -0.75 17.65 -0.74
C VAL A 24 -1.43 16.89 0.40
N ALA A 25 -0.71 16.74 1.51
CA ALA A 25 -1.30 16.24 2.74
C ALA A 25 -2.23 17.32 3.33
N ASN A 26 -3.47 16.94 3.65
CA ASN A 26 -4.47 17.80 4.26
C ASN A 26 -4.86 17.26 5.64
N GLU A 27 -5.15 18.16 6.57
CA GLU A 27 -5.65 17.79 7.88
C GLU A 27 -7.17 17.59 7.83
N VAL A 28 -7.61 16.37 8.14
CA VAL A 28 -9.03 15.99 8.25
C VAL A 28 -9.25 15.32 9.60
N ASN A 29 -10.15 15.87 10.42
CA ASN A 29 -10.45 15.38 11.76
C ASN A 29 -9.18 15.20 12.64
N SER A 30 -8.35 16.25 12.71
CA SER A 30 -7.09 16.27 13.49
C SER A 30 -6.04 15.24 13.08
N SER A 31 -6.05 14.81 11.81
CA SER A 31 -5.05 13.87 11.28
C SER A 31 -4.80 14.13 9.81
N TRP A 32 -3.56 13.89 9.39
CA TRP A 32 -3.11 14.15 8.02
C TRP A 32 -3.42 12.96 7.10
N ALA A 33 -3.81 13.28 5.87
CA ALA A 33 -3.95 12.33 4.78
C ALA A 33 -3.62 12.97 3.44
N ASN A 34 -3.03 12.20 2.53
CA ASN A 34 -2.72 12.58 1.16
C ASN A 34 -3.42 11.61 0.20
N GLU A 35 -4.35 12.15 -0.59
CA GLU A 35 -5.18 11.36 -1.49
C GLU A 35 -4.38 10.77 -2.66
N LEU A 36 -3.43 11.52 -3.21
CA LEU A 36 -2.63 11.04 -4.34
C LEU A 36 -1.68 9.92 -3.93
N GLU A 37 -1.11 9.99 -2.72
CA GLU A 37 -0.33 8.87 -2.16
C GLU A 37 -1.20 7.62 -1.95
N ALA A 38 -2.43 7.78 -1.43
CA ALA A 38 -3.35 6.66 -1.25
C ALA A 38 -3.75 6.02 -2.59
N GLN A 39 -3.99 6.84 -3.62
CA GLN A 39 -4.28 6.38 -4.98
C GLN A 39 -3.08 5.67 -5.62
N LEU A 40 -1.85 6.17 -5.41
CA LEU A 40 -0.63 5.52 -5.86
C LEU A 40 -0.47 4.14 -5.19
N ALA A 41 -0.66 4.06 -3.87
CA ALA A 41 -0.60 2.79 -3.14
C ALA A 41 -1.63 1.79 -3.71
N LEU A 42 -2.87 2.23 -3.93
CA LEU A 42 -3.90 1.40 -4.57
C LEU A 42 -3.46 0.93 -5.97
N ARG A 43 -2.85 1.80 -6.77
CA ARG A 43 -2.41 1.45 -8.13
C ARG A 43 -1.32 0.39 -8.11
N ILE A 44 -0.35 0.51 -7.20
CA ILE A 44 0.73 -0.47 -7.02
C ILE A 44 0.17 -1.81 -6.51
N VAL A 45 -0.75 -1.78 -5.54
CA VAL A 45 -1.40 -3.01 -5.05
C VAL A 45 -2.18 -3.70 -6.17
N ARG A 46 -2.97 -2.96 -6.96
CA ARG A 46 -3.68 -3.52 -8.10
C ARG A 46 -2.72 -4.18 -9.07
N LEU A 47 -1.59 -3.54 -9.36
CA LEU A 47 -0.57 -4.08 -10.25
C LEU A 47 -0.06 -5.45 -9.76
N PHE A 48 0.24 -5.60 -8.46
CA PHE A 48 0.59 -6.89 -7.86
C PHE A 48 -0.53 -7.92 -7.99
N LEU A 49 -1.75 -7.54 -7.63
CA LEU A 49 -2.90 -8.44 -7.60
C LEU A 49 -3.40 -8.83 -9.00
N THR A 50 -3.04 -8.09 -10.05
CA THR A 50 -3.42 -8.43 -11.42
C THR A 50 -2.30 -9.15 -12.15
N GLU A 51 -1.08 -8.60 -12.13
CA GLU A 51 0.01 -9.07 -12.99
C GLU A 51 0.93 -10.09 -12.31
N TYR A 52 0.90 -10.16 -10.97
CA TYR A 52 1.78 -11.04 -10.19
C TYR A 52 1.02 -11.95 -9.22
N HIS A 53 -0.28 -12.14 -9.41
CA HIS A 53 -1.17 -12.88 -8.50
C HIS A 53 -0.75 -14.34 -8.26
N GLU A 54 -0.04 -14.97 -9.20
CA GLU A 54 0.51 -16.33 -9.01
C GLU A 54 1.73 -16.36 -8.07
N HIS A 55 2.35 -15.20 -7.80
CA HIS A 55 3.62 -15.07 -7.08
C HIS A 55 3.51 -14.32 -5.74
N ILE A 56 2.41 -13.60 -5.52
CA ILE A 56 2.16 -12.82 -4.30
C ILE A 56 0.68 -12.85 -3.93
N LEU A 57 0.40 -13.08 -2.65
CA LEU A 57 -0.96 -13.04 -2.11
C LEU A 57 -1.27 -11.66 -1.52
N PRO A 58 -2.55 -11.26 -1.43
CA PRO A 58 -2.93 -10.02 -0.75
C PRO A 58 -2.38 -9.93 0.69
N THR A 59 -2.31 -11.06 1.39
CA THR A 59 -1.77 -11.17 2.76
C THR A 59 -0.26 -10.93 2.85
N ASP A 60 0.46 -10.97 1.72
CA ASP A 60 1.89 -10.69 1.64
C ASP A 60 2.21 -9.20 1.45
N ILE A 61 1.18 -8.35 1.34
CA ILE A 61 1.30 -6.91 1.14
C ILE A 61 0.93 -6.18 2.43
N GLY A 62 1.76 -5.21 2.83
CA GLY A 62 1.46 -4.26 3.89
C GLY A 62 1.54 -2.83 3.39
N ILE A 63 0.66 -1.97 3.90
CA ILE A 63 0.71 -0.51 3.74
C ILE A 63 0.92 0.11 5.11
N ILE A 64 1.94 0.94 5.25
CA ILE A 64 2.28 1.60 6.52
C ILE A 64 2.21 3.11 6.33
N ALA A 65 1.51 3.80 7.23
CA ALA A 65 1.47 5.26 7.24
C ALA A 65 1.69 5.83 8.65
N PRO A 66 2.35 6.99 8.79
CA PRO A 66 2.60 7.60 10.11
C PRO A 66 1.31 8.16 10.75
N TYR A 67 0.31 8.50 9.95
CA TYR A 67 -0.91 9.15 10.42
C TYR A 67 -2.13 8.24 10.31
N ASN A 68 -2.95 8.22 11.36
CA ASN A 68 -4.20 7.46 11.37
C ASN A 68 -5.21 7.97 10.32
N GLY A 69 -5.15 9.24 9.93
CA GLY A 69 -5.90 9.81 8.81
C GLY A 69 -5.62 9.07 7.51
N GLN A 70 -4.33 8.92 7.18
CA GLN A 70 -3.89 8.18 5.99
C GLN A 70 -4.29 6.70 6.04
N VAL A 71 -4.12 6.03 7.18
CA VAL A 71 -4.54 4.63 7.36
C VAL A 71 -6.05 4.46 7.07
N ARG A 72 -6.89 5.37 7.58
CA ARG A 72 -8.33 5.34 7.31
C ARG A 72 -8.65 5.59 5.84
N LEU A 73 -7.99 6.58 5.24
CA LEU A 73 -8.18 6.92 3.82
C LEU A 73 -7.85 5.72 2.92
N VAL A 74 -6.68 5.10 3.13
CA VAL A 74 -6.25 3.92 2.35
C VAL A 74 -7.23 2.75 2.53
N ARG A 75 -7.63 2.44 3.76
CA ARG A 75 -8.60 1.36 4.02
C ARG A 75 -9.94 1.59 3.31
N GLN A 76 -10.45 2.82 3.37
CA GLN A 76 -11.71 3.17 2.71
C GLN A 76 -11.57 3.06 1.20
N LEU A 77 -10.53 3.66 0.62
CA LEU A 77 -10.26 3.61 -0.82
C LEU A 77 -10.10 2.18 -1.34
N PHE A 78 -9.41 1.32 -0.58
CA PHE A 78 -9.21 -0.09 -0.93
C PHE A 78 -10.52 -0.86 -0.85
N LYS A 79 -11.31 -0.65 0.21
CA LYS A 79 -12.63 -1.29 0.35
C LYS A 79 -13.56 -0.92 -0.80
N ASP A 80 -13.60 0.36 -1.17
CA ASP A 80 -14.48 0.86 -2.23
C ASP A 80 -14.06 0.37 -3.62
N THR A 81 -12.76 0.17 -3.85
CA THR A 81 -12.25 -0.22 -5.18
C THR A 81 -12.05 -1.72 -5.36
N LEU A 82 -11.54 -2.42 -4.34
CA LEU A 82 -11.20 -3.86 -4.39
C LEU A 82 -12.33 -4.75 -3.85
N GLY A 83 -13.29 -4.15 -3.15
CA GLY A 83 -14.29 -4.87 -2.38
C GLY A 83 -13.79 -5.23 -0.97
N PRO A 84 -14.72 -5.40 0.00
CA PRO A 84 -14.39 -5.54 1.41
C PRO A 84 -13.56 -6.78 1.74
N GLU A 85 -13.84 -7.92 1.09
CA GLU A 85 -13.14 -9.18 1.41
C GLU A 85 -11.68 -9.19 0.96
N LEU A 86 -11.39 -8.61 -0.20
CA LEU A 86 -10.02 -8.51 -0.70
C LEU A 86 -9.25 -7.43 0.08
N ALA A 87 -9.87 -6.26 0.30
CA ALA A 87 -9.25 -5.16 1.04
C ALA A 87 -8.86 -5.57 2.47
N ARG A 88 -9.65 -6.42 3.14
CA ARG A 88 -9.37 -6.91 4.50
C ARG A 88 -8.12 -7.81 4.59
N GLN A 89 -7.70 -8.42 3.49
CA GLN A 89 -6.52 -9.29 3.49
C GLN A 89 -5.20 -8.50 3.45
N ILE A 90 -5.23 -7.25 2.97
CA ILE A 90 -4.07 -6.37 2.90
C ILE A 90 -3.90 -5.68 4.26
N ASP A 91 -2.71 -5.78 4.85
CA ASP A 91 -2.46 -5.19 6.17
C ASP A 91 -2.17 -3.69 6.04
N VAL A 92 -3.13 -2.85 6.36
CA VAL A 92 -2.96 -1.38 6.36
C VAL A 92 -2.89 -0.92 7.81
N ASN A 93 -1.76 -0.38 8.27
CA ASN A 93 -1.60 0.01 9.67
C ASN A 93 -0.69 1.22 9.86
N SER A 94 -0.65 1.76 11.08
CA SER A 94 0.35 2.76 11.45
C SER A 94 1.71 2.12 11.68
N VAL A 95 2.78 2.92 11.70
CA VAL A 95 4.15 2.46 12.00
C VAL A 95 4.20 1.69 13.33
N ASP A 96 3.61 2.26 14.39
CA ASP A 96 3.52 1.61 15.70
C ASP A 96 2.73 0.30 15.65
N GLY A 97 1.65 0.28 14.86
CA GLY A 97 0.83 -0.92 14.66
C GLY A 97 1.52 -2.03 13.87
N PHE A 98 2.64 -1.75 13.20
CA PHE A 98 3.36 -2.70 12.36
C PHE A 98 4.63 -3.27 13.01
N GLN A 99 5.00 -2.82 14.21
CA GLN A 99 6.18 -3.32 14.91
C GLN A 99 6.11 -4.85 15.11
N GLY A 100 7.20 -5.54 14.75
CA GLY A 100 7.32 -6.99 14.86
C GLY A 100 6.62 -7.79 13.75
N ARG A 101 6.12 -7.14 12.70
CA ARG A 101 5.52 -7.79 11.52
C ARG A 101 6.39 -7.58 10.29
N ALA A 102 6.46 -8.59 9.43
CA ALA A 102 7.12 -8.52 8.13
C ALA A 102 6.16 -8.95 7.02
N LYS A 103 6.34 -8.37 5.83
CA LYS A 103 5.60 -8.69 4.61
C LYS A 103 6.59 -8.81 3.46
N ARG A 104 6.18 -9.43 2.35
CA ARG A 104 7.02 -9.52 1.15
C ARG A 104 7.11 -8.17 0.44
N VAL A 105 6.04 -7.38 0.50
CA VAL A 105 5.97 -6.01 -0.02
C VAL A 105 5.45 -5.09 1.08
N ILE A 106 6.14 -3.97 1.27
CA ILE A 106 5.71 -2.86 2.13
C ILE A 106 5.65 -1.61 1.26
N LEU A 107 4.53 -0.89 1.37
CA LEU A 107 4.35 0.45 0.79
C LEU A 107 4.19 1.47 1.92
#